data_AF-A0A7Y5UX28-F1
#
_entry.id   AF-A0A7Y5UX28-F1
#
_cell.length_a   1.000
_cell.length_b   1.000
_cell.length_c   1.000
_cell.angle_alpha   90.00
_cell.angle_beta   90.00
_cell.angle_gamma   90.00
#
_symmetry.space_group_name_H-M   'P 1'
#
loop_
_entity.id
_entity.type
_entity.pdbx_description
1 polymer ?
#
loop_
_entity_poly.entity_id
_entity_poly.type
_entity_poly.pdbx_seq_one_letter_code
_entity_poly.pdbx_strand_id
1 'polypeptide(L)'
;LTANSRIVVTPGARFSLTGWAKLMQPGGVQLAAVGYAGGQVVSWSVGGARSSAVGSWQELVATVTVPAPVDTLVVRWTGNGPTDACLDEVALTPLP
;
A
#
# COMPACT_ATOMS: atom_id res chain seq x y z
N LEU A 1 6.01 -5.82 -5.21
CA LEU A 1 6.22 -4.73 -6.17
C LEU A 1 6.21 -3.41 -5.40
N THR A 2 7.13 -2.49 -5.67
CA THR A 2 7.19 -1.19 -5.00
C THR A 2 7.25 -0.12 -6.08
N ALA A 3 6.46 0.94 -5.97
CA ALA A 3 6.58 2.06 -6.89
C ALA A 3 7.93 2.77 -6.68
N ASN A 4 8.58 3.18 -7.77
CA ASN A 4 9.83 3.96 -7.67
C ASN A 4 9.56 5.44 -7.32
N SER A 5 8.31 5.90 -7.43
CA SER A 5 7.92 7.25 -7.04
C SER A 5 7.82 7.38 -5.51
N ARG A 6 8.45 8.43 -5.01
CA ARG A 6 8.37 8.87 -3.61
C ARG A 6 7.43 10.07 -3.54
N ILE A 7 6.45 10.02 -2.64
CA ILE A 7 5.48 11.07 -2.43
C ILE A 7 5.88 11.83 -1.17
N VAL A 8 6.23 13.11 -1.32
CA VAL A 8 6.56 13.97 -0.17
C VAL A 8 5.30 14.24 0.63
N VAL A 9 5.38 14.10 1.94
CA VAL A 9 4.26 14.26 2.87
C VAL A 9 4.69 14.99 4.14
N THR A 10 3.71 15.41 4.92
CA THR A 10 3.90 15.96 6.27
C THR A 10 3.19 15.08 7.30
N PRO A 11 3.72 14.95 8.53
CA PRO A 11 3.00 14.32 9.63
C PRO A 11 1.60 14.94 9.82
N GLY A 12 0.61 14.08 10.05
CA GLY A 12 -0.81 14.44 10.15
C GLY A 12 -1.57 14.43 8.82
N ALA A 13 -0.89 14.47 7.67
CA ALA A 13 -1.55 14.36 6.37
C ALA A 13 -2.29 13.01 6.24
N ARG A 14 -3.45 13.03 5.57
CA ARG A 14 -4.30 11.86 5.37
C ARG A 14 -4.45 11.54 3.89
N PHE A 15 -4.49 10.25 3.58
CA PHE A 15 -4.64 9.73 2.21
C PHE A 15 -5.60 8.54 2.18
N SER A 16 -6.27 8.35 1.05
CA SER A 16 -6.89 7.10 0.64
C SER A 16 -5.92 6.33 -0.22
N LEU A 17 -5.59 5.10 0.18
CA LEU A 17 -4.78 4.15 -0.56
C LEU A 17 -5.71 3.09 -1.16
N THR A 18 -5.78 3.02 -2.48
CA THR A 18 -6.63 2.07 -3.20
C THR A 18 -5.82 1.25 -4.20
N GLY A 19 -6.35 0.08 -4.55
CA GLY A 19 -5.84 -0.74 -5.63
C GLY A 19 -6.62 -2.03 -5.78
N TRP A 20 -6.64 -2.58 -6.98
CA TRP A 20 -7.34 -3.83 -7.28
C TRP A 20 -6.35 -4.98 -7.30
N ALA A 21 -6.78 -6.12 -6.77
CA ALA A 21 -6.01 -7.36 -6.86
C ALA A 21 -6.91 -8.55 -7.17
N LYS A 22 -6.40 -9.47 -7.99
CA LYS A 22 -6.99 -10.79 -8.24
C LYS A 22 -5.95 -11.86 -7.98
N LEU A 23 -6.18 -12.69 -6.97
CA LEU A 23 -5.31 -13.84 -6.66
C LEU A 23 -5.69 -15.04 -7.52
N MET A 24 -4.67 -15.74 -8.02
CA MET A 24 -4.82 -16.94 -8.86
C MET A 24 -4.60 -18.24 -8.07
N GLN A 25 -4.04 -18.15 -6.87
CA GLN A 25 -3.71 -19.29 -6.00
C GLN A 25 -4.03 -18.96 -4.53
N PRO A 26 -4.22 -19.98 -3.66
CA PRO A 26 -4.34 -19.79 -2.21
C PRO A 26 -3.06 -19.16 -1.65
N GLY A 27 -3.18 -17.90 -1.22
CA GLY A 27 -2.11 -17.08 -0.69
C GLY A 27 -2.69 -15.74 -0.23
N GLY A 28 -1.83 -14.76 0.03
CA GLY A 28 -2.25 -13.41 0.38
C GLY A 28 -1.57 -12.35 -0.47
N VAL A 29 -2.25 -11.22 -0.61
CA VAL A 29 -1.68 -9.97 -1.12
C VAL A 29 -1.98 -8.83 -0.15
N GLN A 30 -1.02 -7.94 0.03
CA GLN A 30 -1.17 -6.72 0.82
C GLN A 30 -0.75 -5.51 -0.01
N LEU A 31 -1.58 -4.47 0.04
CA LEU A 31 -1.29 -3.12 -0.40
C LEU A 31 -0.92 -2.29 0.83
N ALA A 32 0.22 -1.59 0.80
CA ALA A 32 0.70 -0.80 1.93
C ALA A 32 1.36 0.51 1.49
N ALA A 33 1.23 1.54 2.32
CA ALA A 33 2.07 2.73 2.30
C ALA A 33 3.29 2.53 3.21
N VAL A 34 4.48 2.55 2.63
CA VAL A 34 5.78 2.49 3.32
C VAL A 34 6.22 3.90 3.65
N GLY A 35 6.53 4.15 4.91
CA GLY A 35 7.00 5.44 5.41
C GLY A 35 8.52 5.52 5.46
N TYR A 36 9.05 6.62 4.96
CA TYR A 36 10.46 6.97 5.03
C TYR A 36 10.64 8.27 5.83
N ALA A 37 11.80 8.40 6.46
CA ALA A 37 12.29 9.65 7.03
C ALA A 37 13.78 9.81 6.69
N GLY A 38 14.18 10.96 6.16
CA GLY A 38 15.57 11.21 5.75
C GLY A 38 16.11 10.20 4.74
N GLY A 39 15.24 9.64 3.89
CA GLY A 39 15.59 8.62 2.90
C GLY A 39 15.72 7.19 3.43
N GLN A 40 15.54 6.96 4.73
CA GLN A 40 15.52 5.62 5.33
C GLN A 40 14.10 5.13 5.60
N VAL A 41 13.84 3.83 5.44
CA VAL A 41 12.55 3.24 5.81
C VAL A 41 12.43 3.28 7.34
N VAL A 42 11.34 3.88 7.82
CA VAL A 42 11.01 3.93 9.26
C VAL A 42 9.72 3.16 9.59
N SER A 43 8.86 2.91 8.60
CA SER A 43 7.69 2.04 8.75
C SER A 43 7.40 1.29 7.46
N TRP A 44 7.25 -0.03 7.55
CA TRP A 44 6.88 -0.87 6.40
C TRP A 44 5.38 -0.83 6.07
N SER A 45 4.55 -0.31 6.98
CA SER A 45 3.10 -0.19 6.78
C SER A 45 2.56 0.93 7.68
N VAL A 46 2.52 2.15 7.15
CA VAL A 46 1.83 3.30 7.76
C VAL A 46 0.31 3.10 7.72
N GLY A 47 -0.16 2.47 6.65
CA GLY A 47 -1.53 2.01 6.47
C GLY A 47 -1.58 1.06 5.27
N GLY A 48 -2.59 0.21 5.21
CA GLY A 48 -2.69 -0.79 4.16
C GLY A 48 -3.91 -1.68 4.31
N ALA A 49 -4.18 -2.45 3.26
CA ALA A 49 -5.26 -3.42 3.16
C ALA A 49 -4.70 -4.75 2.62
N ARG A 50 -5.43 -5.84 2.85
CA ARG A 50 -5.02 -7.18 2.41
C ARG A 50 -6.20 -7.99 1.89
N SER A 51 -5.92 -8.91 0.99
CA SER A 51 -6.88 -9.91 0.51
C SER A 51 -6.23 -11.28 0.43
N SER A 52 -7.05 -12.31 0.63
CA SER A 52 -6.73 -13.71 0.38
C SER A 52 -7.82 -14.39 -0.47
N ALA A 53 -8.73 -13.60 -1.05
CA ALA A 53 -9.80 -14.12 -1.90
C ALA A 53 -9.27 -14.47 -3.28
N VAL A 54 -9.56 -15.68 -3.74
CA VAL A 54 -9.04 -16.25 -4.99
C VAL A 54 -10.12 -16.20 -6.08
N GLY A 55 -9.71 -15.90 -7.31
CA GLY A 55 -10.57 -16.04 -8.49
C GLY A 55 -11.42 -14.83 -8.85
N SER A 56 -11.55 -13.83 -7.97
CA SER A 56 -12.25 -12.58 -8.23
C SER A 56 -11.36 -11.36 -8.02
N TRP A 57 -11.65 -10.29 -8.76
CA TRP A 57 -11.07 -8.96 -8.49
C TRP A 57 -11.63 -8.43 -7.17
N GLN A 58 -10.76 -7.92 -6.32
CA GLN A 58 -11.08 -7.30 -5.05
C GLN A 58 -10.44 -5.92 -5.01
N GLU A 59 -11.23 -4.92 -4.66
CA GLU A 59 -10.70 -3.60 -4.33
C GLU A 59 -10.17 -3.62 -2.90
N LEU A 60 -8.94 -3.16 -2.72
CA LEU A 60 -8.31 -2.96 -1.42
C LEU A 60 -8.31 -1.46 -1.14
N VAL A 61 -8.89 -1.06 -0.01
CA VAL A 61 -8.99 0.34 0.40
C VAL A 61 -8.46 0.51 1.83
N ALA A 62 -7.61 1.50 2.04
CA ALA A 62 -7.09 1.85 3.36
C ALA A 62 -6.97 3.36 3.53
N THR A 63 -7.30 3.86 4.73
CA THR A 63 -6.95 5.22 5.14
C THR A 63 -5.55 5.22 5.73
N VAL A 64 -4.72 6.17 5.28
CA VAL A 64 -3.34 6.35 5.75
C VAL A 64 -3.26 7.71 6.43
N THR A 65 -2.89 7.72 7.72
CA THR A 65 -2.53 8.96 8.44
C THR A 65 -1.03 8.96 8.66
N VAL A 66 -0.34 9.99 8.17
CA VAL A 66 1.13 10.06 8.22
C VAL A 66 1.61 10.35 9.64
N PRO A 67 2.36 9.44 10.30
CA PRO A 67 2.93 9.69 11.62
C PRO A 67 4.25 10.45 11.51
N ALA A 68 4.65 11.16 12.58
CA ALA A 68 6.05 11.59 12.70
C ALA A 68 6.96 10.34 12.87
N PRO A 69 8.19 10.33 12.31
CA PRO A 69 8.86 11.41 11.55
C PRO A 69 8.73 11.26 10.03
N VAL A 70 7.69 10.60 9.51
CA VAL A 70 7.59 10.28 8.08
C VAL A 70 7.51 11.55 7.23
N ASP A 71 8.45 11.69 6.28
CA ASP A 71 8.52 12.78 5.31
C ASP A 71 8.18 12.34 3.88
N THR A 72 8.15 11.03 3.65
CA THR A 72 7.92 10.45 2.32
C THR A 72 7.16 9.13 2.41
N LEU A 73 6.18 8.94 1.53
CA LEU A 73 5.48 7.67 1.34
C LEU A 73 5.86 7.00 0.02
N VAL A 74 5.84 5.67 0.02
CA VAL A 74 5.92 4.84 -1.19
C VAL A 74 4.86 3.75 -1.13
N VAL A 75 4.16 3.49 -2.23
CA VAL A 75 3.19 2.39 -2.30
C VAL A 75 3.90 1.06 -2.61
N ARG A 76 3.54 0.02 -1.87
CA ARG A 76 4.11 -1.33 -1.96
C ARG A 76 3.01 -2.39 -1.96
N TRP A 77 3.19 -3.37 -2.85
CA TRP A 77 2.50 -4.64 -2.86
C TRP A 77 3.41 -5.76 -2.34
N THR A 78 2.92 -6.58 -1.41
CA THR A 78 3.59 -7.78 -0.91
C THR A 78 2.70 -9.01 -1.04
N GLY A 79 3.31 -10.15 -1.37
CA GLY A 79 2.67 -11.46 -1.30
C GLY A 79 2.95 -12.14 0.04
N ASN A 80 2.08 -13.07 0.43
CA ASN A 80 2.30 -13.98 1.56
C ASN A 80 1.95 -15.42 1.13
N GLY A 81 2.87 -16.35 1.30
CA GLY A 81 2.76 -17.70 0.76
C GLY A 81 2.94 -17.75 -0.77
N PRO A 82 2.48 -18.83 -1.43
CA PRO A 82 2.41 -18.89 -2.89
C PRO A 82 1.48 -17.80 -3.42
N THR A 83 2.04 -16.72 -3.94
CA THR A 83 1.27 -15.58 -4.46
C THR A 83 1.51 -15.45 -5.95
N ASP A 84 0.48 -15.75 -6.72
CA ASP A 84 0.33 -15.32 -8.11
C ASP A 84 -0.90 -14.41 -8.19
N ALA A 85 -0.70 -13.19 -8.67
CA ALA A 85 -1.71 -12.14 -8.61
C ALA A 85 -1.61 -11.15 -9.79
N CYS A 86 -2.78 -10.74 -10.29
CA CYS A 86 -2.91 -9.54 -11.11
C CYS A 86 -3.20 -8.34 -10.20
N LEU A 87 -2.60 -7.20 -10.50
CA LEU A 87 -2.75 -5.94 -9.76
C LEU A 87 -3.14 -4.84 -10.74
N ASP A 88 -4.04 -3.94 -10.33
CA ASP A 88 -4.48 -2.83 -11.19
C ASP A 88 -4.88 -1.57 -10.39
N GLU A 89 -4.97 -0.43 -11.08
CA GLU A 89 -5.52 0.85 -10.62
C GLU A 89 -5.06 1.29 -9.22
N VAL A 90 -3.75 1.21 -8.96
CA VAL A 90 -3.17 1.66 -7.69
C VAL A 90 -3.18 3.18 -7.58
N ALA A 91 -3.72 3.72 -6.49
CA ALA A 91 -3.74 5.15 -6.23
C ALA A 91 -3.47 5.48 -4.77
N LEU A 92 -2.83 6.64 -4.54
CA LEU A 92 -2.71 7.27 -3.24
C LEU A 92 -3.21 8.71 -3.39
N THR A 93 -4.40 8.98 -2.86
CA THR A 93 -5.09 10.25 -3.07
C THR A 93 -5.22 11.00 -1.75
N PRO A 94 -4.87 12.30 -1.69
CA PRO A 94 -5.06 13.10 -0.48
C PRO A 94 -6.52 13.09 -0.01
N LEU A 95 -6.71 13.04 1.31
CA LEU A 95 -8.01 13.26 1.94
C LEU A 95 -8.04 14.65 2.59
N PRO A 96 -9.24 15.24 2.79
CA PRO A 96 -9.41 16.49 3.52
C PRO A 96 -8.83 16.45 4.93
#